data_AF-A0A7S2RYV4-F1
#
_entry.id   AF-A0A7S2RYV4-F1
#
_cell.length_a   1.000
_cell.length_b   1.000
_cell.length_c   1.000
_cell.angle_alpha   90.00
_cell.angle_beta   90.00
_cell.angle_gamma   90.00
#
_symmetry.space_group_name_H-M   'P 1'
#
loop_
_entity.id
_entity.type
_entity.pdbx_description
1 polymer ?
#
loop_
_entity_poly.entity_id
_entity_poly.type
_entity_poly.pdbx_seq_one_letter_code
_entity_poly.pdbx_strand_id
1 'polypeptide(L)'
;AEAAVDPGVAQQYLEVSSRLVNESTVGYEAGCLTVEAAAKTPTDPQTAQFLDASWQRIIELFLLQKPYTLTPEIRRYVERTLQASVSVAIHRMSQNQWNCLRTLGVLFDKTQNYYSVTHDRHGYTIAHGNPEVRTHCIRLFAEQSGFELLRLGFETHFGLDGEKWVGKTGLG
;
A
#
# COMPACT_ATOMS: atom_id res chain seq x y z
N ALA A 1 -17.53 3.41 18.02
CA ALA A 1 -16.25 3.93 18.50
C ALA A 1 -15.20 2.88 18.18
N GLU A 2 -14.20 3.22 17.39
CA GLU A 2 -13.07 2.32 17.13
C GLU A 2 -12.31 2.10 18.45
N ALA A 3 -11.77 0.90 18.68
CA ALA A 3 -10.99 0.63 19.89
C ALA A 3 -9.73 1.49 19.88
N ALA A 4 -9.36 2.05 21.03
CA ALA A 4 -8.09 2.75 21.17
C ALA A 4 -6.94 1.80 20.83
N VAL A 5 -5.90 2.33 20.19
CA VAL A 5 -4.72 1.53 19.87
C VAL A 5 -4.04 1.02 21.14
N ASP A 6 -3.56 -0.22 21.12
CA ASP A 6 -2.80 -0.80 22.22
C ASP A 6 -1.48 -0.03 22.45
N PRO A 7 -1.07 0.26 23.70
CA PRO A 7 0.17 0.99 23.98
C PRO A 7 1.43 0.32 23.40
N GLY A 8 1.47 -1.00 23.30
CA GLY A 8 2.56 -1.73 22.68
C GLY A 8 2.63 -1.49 21.17
N VAL A 9 1.49 -1.39 20.50
CA VAL A 9 1.41 -1.01 19.08
C VAL A 9 1.82 0.44 18.87
N ALA A 10 1.40 1.35 19.75
CA ALA A 10 1.81 2.76 19.70
C ALA A 10 3.34 2.91 19.80
N GLN A 11 3.97 2.12 20.69
CA GLN A 11 5.43 2.10 20.81
C GLN A 11 6.11 1.58 19.52
N GLN A 12 5.55 0.55 18.88
CA GLN A 12 6.05 0.06 17.60
C GLN A 12 5.96 1.12 16.49
N TYR A 13 4.90 1.93 16.47
CA TYR A 13 4.79 3.05 15.52
C TYR A 13 5.95 4.04 15.66
N LEU A 14 6.32 4.37 16.90
CA LEU A 14 7.42 5.30 17.18
C LEU A 14 8.77 4.71 16.74
N GLU A 15 9.01 3.43 17.03
CA GLU A 15 10.24 2.73 16.66
C GLU A 15 10.40 2.65 15.14
N VAL A 16 9.36 2.20 14.43
CA VAL A 16 9.38 2.12 12.97
C VAL A 16 9.57 3.51 12.35
N SER A 17 8.84 4.52 12.83
CA SER A 17 8.98 5.89 12.31
C SER A 17 10.39 6.44 12.54
N SER A 18 10.97 6.21 13.72
CA SER A 18 12.34 6.62 14.05
C SER A 18 13.36 5.98 13.10
N ARG A 19 13.24 4.67 12.83
CA ARG A 19 14.14 3.98 11.91
C ARG A 19 14.00 4.45 10.48
N LEU A 20 12.78 4.73 10.02
CA LEU A 20 12.55 5.29 8.69
C LEU A 20 13.21 6.66 8.53
N VAL A 21 13.14 7.50 9.55
CA VAL A 21 13.76 8.85 9.55
C VAL A 21 15.28 8.75 9.62
N ASN A 22 15.83 7.95 10.53
CA ASN A 22 17.25 7.97 10.86
C ASN A 22 18.08 7.01 9.99
N GLU A 23 17.51 5.87 9.62
CA GLU A 23 18.22 4.79 8.93
C GLU A 23 17.71 4.57 7.50
N SER A 24 16.61 5.22 7.09
CA SER A 24 15.95 4.99 5.79
C SER A 24 15.62 3.53 5.52
N THR A 25 15.44 2.73 6.57
CA THR A 25 15.16 1.30 6.49
C THR A 25 14.19 0.88 7.58
N VAL A 26 13.54 -0.26 7.37
CA VAL A 26 12.69 -0.93 8.34
C VAL A 26 12.82 -2.43 8.12
N GLY A 27 12.83 -3.22 9.20
CA GLY A 27 12.81 -4.69 9.08
C GLY A 27 11.48 -5.17 8.50
N TYR A 28 11.50 -6.24 7.67
CA TYR A 28 10.28 -6.74 7.03
C TYR A 28 9.20 -7.16 8.01
N GLU A 29 9.59 -7.90 9.04
CA GLU A 29 8.65 -8.33 10.08
C GLU A 29 8.07 -7.13 10.81
N ALA A 30 8.91 -6.22 11.30
CA ALA A 30 8.47 -5.01 11.99
C ALA A 30 7.53 -4.17 11.12
N GLY A 31 7.93 -3.83 9.89
CA GLY A 31 7.10 -3.05 8.97
C GLY A 31 5.76 -3.74 8.67
N CYS A 32 5.77 -5.06 8.47
CA CYS A 32 4.55 -5.83 8.23
C CYS A 32 3.62 -5.81 9.43
N LEU A 33 4.11 -6.17 10.62
CA LEU A 33 3.30 -6.23 11.83
C LEU A 33 2.71 -4.86 12.18
N THR A 34 3.48 -3.80 11.99
CA THR A 34 3.03 -2.43 12.26
C THR A 34 1.95 -1.97 11.29
N VAL A 35 2.07 -2.27 9.99
CA VAL A 35 1.01 -1.95 9.01
C VAL A 35 -0.24 -2.81 9.23
N GLU A 36 -0.08 -4.09 9.57
CA GLU A 36 -1.22 -4.96 9.94
C GLU A 36 -1.93 -4.49 11.21
N ALA A 37 -1.20 -3.97 12.19
CA ALA A 37 -1.78 -3.36 13.37
C ALA A 37 -2.55 -2.08 12.99
N ALA A 38 -1.95 -1.23 12.14
CA ALA A 38 -2.60 -0.02 11.65
C ALA A 38 -3.88 -0.32 10.84
N ALA A 39 -3.95 -1.46 10.14
CA ALA A 39 -5.14 -1.90 9.44
C ALA A 39 -6.33 -2.24 10.36
N LYS A 40 -6.10 -2.48 11.65
CA LYS A 40 -7.15 -2.77 12.63
C LYS A 40 -7.77 -1.52 13.25
N THR A 41 -7.02 -0.42 13.29
CA THR A 41 -7.45 0.86 13.88
C THR A 41 -7.08 2.06 13.00
N PRO A 42 -7.38 2.05 11.68
CA PRO A 42 -6.86 3.04 10.73
C PRO A 42 -7.30 4.49 10.99
N THR A 43 -8.35 4.74 11.79
CA THR A 43 -8.82 6.09 12.12
C THR A 43 -8.42 6.56 13.51
N ASP A 44 -7.87 5.67 14.36
CA ASP A 44 -7.29 6.05 15.64
C ASP A 44 -6.23 7.16 15.45
N PRO A 45 -6.22 8.23 16.26
CA PRO A 45 -5.35 9.38 16.03
C PRO A 45 -3.86 9.05 15.94
N GLN A 46 -3.37 8.12 16.76
CA GLN A 46 -1.95 7.72 16.72
C GLN A 46 -1.65 6.87 15.49
N THR A 47 -2.56 5.97 15.14
CA THR A 47 -2.46 5.17 13.93
C THR A 47 -2.50 6.05 12.68
N ALA A 48 -3.41 7.02 12.62
CA ALA A 48 -3.52 7.96 11.52
C ALA A 48 -2.25 8.80 11.36
N GLN A 49 -1.68 9.30 12.47
CA GLN A 49 -0.41 10.03 12.47
C GLN A 49 0.75 9.18 11.92
N PHE A 50 0.85 7.93 12.38
CA PHE A 50 1.83 6.97 11.88
C PHE A 50 1.67 6.73 10.37
N LEU A 51 0.43 6.48 9.92
CA LEU A 51 0.13 6.20 8.52
C LEU A 51 0.50 7.41 7.62
N ASP A 52 0.19 8.62 8.07
CA ASP A 52 0.47 9.84 7.31
C ASP A 52 1.96 10.11 7.15
N ALA A 53 2.75 9.81 8.19
CA ALA A 53 4.19 10.04 8.21
C ALA A 53 4.98 8.94 7.49
N SER A 54 4.61 7.67 7.68
CA SER A 54 5.51 6.53 7.45
C SER A 54 5.01 5.53 6.41
N TRP A 55 3.70 5.45 6.16
CA TRP A 55 3.12 4.34 5.41
C TRP A 55 3.62 4.25 3.96
N GLN A 56 3.58 5.34 3.20
CA GLN A 56 4.09 5.32 1.82
C GLN A 56 5.55 4.87 1.77
N ARG A 57 6.38 5.35 2.70
CA ARG A 57 7.80 5.03 2.72
C ARG A 57 8.04 3.55 3.00
N ILE A 58 7.27 2.95 3.90
CA ILE A 58 7.31 1.50 4.15
C ILE A 58 6.98 0.74 2.86
N ILE A 59 5.92 1.16 2.15
CA ILE A 59 5.50 0.52 0.90
C ILE A 59 6.59 0.64 -0.16
N GLU A 60 7.16 1.82 -0.38
CA GLU A 60 8.30 1.99 -1.30
C GLU A 60 9.46 1.06 -0.98
N LEU A 61 9.85 0.94 0.29
CA LEU A 61 10.93 0.05 0.71
C LEU A 61 10.60 -1.43 0.47
N PHE A 62 9.38 -1.84 0.77
CA PHE A 62 8.90 -3.21 0.56
C PHE A 62 8.79 -3.56 -0.93
N LEU A 63 8.68 -2.54 -1.78
CA LEU A 63 8.57 -2.64 -3.21
C LEU A 63 9.92 -2.58 -3.94
N LEU A 64 10.91 -1.84 -3.43
CA LEU A 64 12.26 -1.64 -4.03
C LEU A 64 13.18 -2.88 -3.99
N GLN A 65 12.61 -4.07 -3.93
CA GLN A 65 13.33 -5.30 -3.58
C GLN A 65 14.11 -5.91 -4.74
N LYS A 66 15.33 -6.38 -4.42
CA LYS A 66 16.18 -7.16 -5.32
C LYS A 66 15.91 -8.67 -5.13
N PRO A 67 15.68 -9.47 -6.18
CA PRO A 67 15.20 -10.86 -6.06
C PRO A 67 16.09 -11.83 -5.31
N TYR A 68 17.40 -11.60 -5.33
CA TYR A 68 18.37 -12.49 -4.68
C TYR A 68 18.37 -12.36 -3.14
N THR A 69 17.64 -11.40 -2.56
CA THR A 69 17.53 -11.21 -1.10
C THR A 69 16.19 -11.67 -0.53
N LEU A 70 15.26 -12.19 -1.35
CA LEU A 70 13.95 -12.62 -0.86
C LEU A 70 13.92 -14.10 -0.52
N THR A 71 14.09 -14.38 0.77
CA THR A 71 13.65 -15.66 1.33
C THR A 71 12.11 -15.78 1.22
N PRO A 72 11.56 -16.99 1.25
CA PRO A 72 10.10 -17.21 1.26
C PRO A 72 9.40 -16.45 2.40
N GLU A 73 10.07 -16.30 3.54
CA GLU A 73 9.58 -15.55 4.69
C GLU A 73 9.47 -14.04 4.40
N ILE A 74 10.51 -13.43 3.82
CA ILE A 74 10.48 -12.01 3.44
C ILE A 74 9.36 -11.76 2.43
N ARG A 75 9.19 -12.65 1.45
CA ARG A 75 8.08 -12.56 0.48
C ARG A 75 6.73 -12.52 1.18
N ARG A 76 6.52 -13.40 2.18
CA ARG A 76 5.28 -13.44 2.97
C ARG A 76 5.03 -12.13 3.71
N TYR A 77 6.05 -11.52 4.32
CA TYR A 77 5.90 -10.21 4.96
C TYR A 77 5.52 -9.12 3.96
N VAL A 78 6.14 -9.13 2.78
CA VAL A 78 5.81 -8.16 1.72
C VAL A 78 4.35 -8.32 1.29
N GLU A 79 3.92 -9.52 0.94
CA GLU A 79 2.55 -9.81 0.52
C GLU A 79 1.52 -9.35 1.55
N ARG A 80 1.72 -9.71 2.83
CA ARG A 80 0.84 -9.33 3.94
C ARG A 80 0.77 -7.81 4.13
N THR A 81 1.90 -7.12 4.02
CA THR A 81 1.96 -5.65 4.15
C THR A 81 1.18 -4.96 3.03
N LEU A 82 1.32 -5.44 1.80
CA LEU A 82 0.61 -4.88 0.64
C LEU A 82 -0.90 -5.17 0.72
N GLN A 83 -1.30 -6.35 1.18
CA GLN A 83 -2.71 -6.68 1.46
C GLN A 83 -3.30 -5.80 2.57
N ALA A 84 -2.61 -5.67 3.71
CA ALA A 84 -3.05 -4.82 4.81
C ALA A 84 -3.20 -3.35 4.38
N SER A 85 -2.30 -2.87 3.53
CA SER A 85 -2.34 -1.51 2.98
C SER A 85 -3.58 -1.25 2.12
N VAL A 86 -4.01 -2.24 1.34
CA VAL A 86 -5.27 -2.13 0.58
C VAL A 86 -6.46 -1.92 1.52
N SER A 87 -6.54 -2.71 2.60
CA SER A 87 -7.59 -2.57 3.62
C SER A 87 -7.55 -1.22 4.33
N VAL A 88 -6.35 -0.74 4.71
CA VAL A 88 -6.17 0.61 5.29
C VAL A 88 -6.72 1.68 4.35
N ALA A 89 -6.37 1.60 3.06
CA ALA A 89 -6.79 2.61 2.09
C ALA A 89 -8.31 2.65 1.92
N ILE A 90 -8.95 1.48 1.78
CA ILE A 90 -10.42 1.38 1.67
C ILE A 90 -11.09 1.97 2.90
N HIS A 91 -10.61 1.60 4.09
CA HIS A 91 -11.19 2.13 5.32
C HIS A 91 -11.06 3.65 5.39
N ARG A 92 -9.87 4.20 5.14
CA ARG A 92 -9.64 5.66 5.16
C ARG A 92 -10.49 6.38 4.12
N MET A 93 -10.61 5.87 2.90
CA MET A 93 -11.52 6.44 1.89
C MET A 93 -12.98 6.40 2.33
N SER A 94 -13.44 5.31 2.97
CA SER A 94 -14.82 5.24 3.50
C SER A 94 -15.12 6.31 4.56
N GLN A 95 -14.08 6.85 5.19
CA GLN A 95 -14.13 7.93 6.18
C GLN A 95 -13.76 9.30 5.59
N ASN A 96 -13.76 9.44 4.26
CA ASN A 96 -13.37 10.65 3.53
C ASN A 96 -11.92 11.12 3.79
N GLN A 97 -11.03 10.21 4.21
CA GLN A 97 -9.60 10.47 4.37
C GLN A 97 -8.85 10.09 3.09
N TRP A 98 -8.80 11.02 2.14
CA TRP A 98 -8.27 10.79 0.78
C TRP A 98 -6.74 10.93 0.65
N ASN A 99 -6.03 11.25 1.74
CA ASN A 99 -4.56 11.32 1.73
C ASN A 99 -3.90 9.95 1.44
N CYS A 100 -4.63 8.85 1.65
CA CYS A 100 -4.20 7.49 1.31
C CYS A 100 -4.03 7.23 -0.19
N LEU A 101 -4.61 8.07 -1.07
CA LEU A 101 -4.55 7.89 -2.52
C LEU A 101 -3.12 7.89 -3.07
N ARG A 102 -2.23 8.67 -2.46
CA ARG A 102 -0.81 8.70 -2.84
C ARG A 102 -0.16 7.33 -2.66
N THR A 103 -0.42 6.67 -1.53
CA THR A 103 0.09 5.32 -1.23
C THR A 103 -0.56 4.26 -2.12
N LEU A 104 -1.87 4.37 -2.40
CA LEU A 104 -2.55 3.51 -3.38
C LEU A 104 -1.94 3.65 -4.79
N GLY A 105 -1.59 4.87 -5.19
CA GLY A 105 -0.88 5.14 -6.43
C GLY A 105 0.42 4.33 -6.50
N VAL A 106 1.23 4.36 -5.45
CA VAL A 106 2.46 3.55 -5.36
C VAL A 106 2.18 2.06 -5.43
N LEU A 107 1.14 1.56 -4.73
CA LEU A 107 0.76 0.13 -4.74
C LEU A 107 0.34 -0.36 -6.14
N PHE A 108 -0.36 0.48 -6.90
CA PHE A 108 -0.91 0.12 -8.21
C PHE A 108 -0.04 0.56 -9.39
N ASP A 109 1.03 1.32 -9.14
CA ASP A 109 1.92 1.84 -10.19
C ASP A 109 2.74 0.74 -10.87
N LYS A 110 2.28 0.36 -12.07
CA LYS A 110 2.86 -0.65 -12.97
C LYS A 110 4.27 -0.32 -13.47
N THR A 111 4.73 0.93 -13.35
CA THR A 111 6.08 1.33 -13.76
C THR A 111 7.14 0.97 -12.71
N GLN A 112 6.73 0.74 -11.47
CA GLN A 112 7.63 0.28 -10.43
C GLN A 112 7.92 -1.22 -10.63
N ASN A 113 9.14 -1.51 -11.09
CA ASN A 113 9.63 -2.86 -11.31
C ASN A 113 9.95 -3.52 -9.96
N TYR A 114 8.98 -4.20 -9.37
CA TYR A 114 9.22 -5.04 -8.20
C TYR A 114 9.91 -6.33 -8.68
N TYR A 115 11.10 -6.63 -8.14
CA TYR A 115 11.85 -7.88 -8.39
C TYR A 115 12.54 -8.00 -9.77
N SER A 116 13.78 -7.49 -9.92
CA SER A 116 14.65 -7.72 -11.09
C SER A 116 15.45 -9.05 -11.02
N VAL A 117 14.99 -10.15 -11.62
CA VAL A 117 15.75 -11.42 -11.58
C VAL A 117 16.82 -11.44 -12.67
N THR A 118 18.06 -11.82 -12.35
CA THR A 118 19.08 -12.31 -13.30
C THR A 118 19.93 -13.35 -12.55
N HIS A 119 20.26 -14.56 -13.06
CA HIS A 119 20.49 -15.00 -14.44
C HIS A 119 20.12 -16.47 -14.68
N ASP A 120 19.74 -16.77 -15.93
CA ASP A 120 20.39 -17.84 -16.71
C ASP A 120 21.09 -17.20 -17.93
N ARG A 121 22.15 -17.87 -18.40
CA ARG A 121 23.37 -17.33 -19.06
C ARG A 121 23.27 -16.48 -20.36
N HIS A 122 22.12 -16.04 -20.87
CA HIS A 122 22.05 -15.45 -22.23
C HIS A 122 21.12 -14.24 -22.47
N GLY A 123 20.64 -13.54 -21.44
CA GLY A 123 19.91 -12.28 -21.69
C GLY A 123 19.40 -11.62 -20.42
N TYR A 124 19.39 -10.28 -20.39
CA TYR A 124 18.76 -9.50 -19.34
C TYR A 124 17.24 -9.50 -19.58
N THR A 125 16.47 -10.18 -18.72
CA THR A 125 15.01 -10.06 -18.73
C THR A 125 14.62 -9.11 -17.60
N ILE A 126 14.17 -7.90 -17.94
CA ILE A 126 13.55 -6.98 -16.98
C ILE A 126 12.21 -7.63 -16.58
N ALA A 127 12.11 -8.17 -15.37
CA ALA A 127 10.85 -8.67 -14.85
C ALA A 127 10.02 -7.50 -14.29
N HIS A 128 8.79 -7.38 -14.79
CA HIS A 128 7.82 -6.35 -14.40
C HIS A 128 7.13 -6.71 -13.09
N GLY A 129 7.61 -6.28 -11.93
CA GLY A 129 6.85 -6.50 -10.70
C GLY A 129 6.75 -7.98 -10.29
N ASN A 130 6.16 -8.26 -9.12
CA ASN A 130 5.39 -9.50 -8.98
C ASN A 130 3.97 -9.16 -9.43
N PRO A 131 3.63 -9.38 -10.72
CA PRO A 131 2.32 -9.03 -11.24
C PRO A 131 1.23 -9.76 -10.46
N GLU A 132 1.50 -10.94 -9.90
CA GLU A 132 0.54 -11.72 -9.13
C GLU A 132 0.15 -11.01 -7.83
N VAL A 133 1.12 -10.46 -7.08
CA VAL A 133 0.84 -9.73 -5.83
C VAL A 133 0.10 -8.42 -6.13
N ARG A 134 0.51 -7.70 -7.17
CA ARG A 134 -0.19 -6.49 -7.61
C ARG A 134 -1.62 -6.80 -8.06
N THR A 135 -1.79 -7.81 -8.92
CA THR A 135 -3.11 -8.27 -9.38
C THR A 135 -3.95 -8.73 -8.19
N HIS A 136 -3.35 -9.38 -7.20
CA HIS A 136 -4.03 -9.76 -5.97
C HIS A 136 -4.48 -8.54 -5.16
N CYS A 137 -3.62 -7.52 -4.97
CA CYS A 137 -4.00 -6.27 -4.31
C CYS A 137 -5.11 -5.52 -5.06
N ILE A 138 -5.03 -5.44 -6.40
CA ILE A 138 -6.08 -4.83 -7.24
C ILE A 138 -7.39 -5.62 -7.11
N ARG A 139 -7.31 -6.95 -7.13
CA ARG A 139 -8.48 -7.81 -6.95
C ARG A 139 -9.10 -7.60 -5.57
N LEU A 140 -8.30 -7.60 -4.51
CA LEU A 140 -8.75 -7.33 -3.15
C LEU A 140 -9.41 -5.96 -3.03
N PHE A 141 -8.82 -4.95 -3.69
CA PHE A 141 -9.38 -3.60 -3.75
C PHE A 141 -10.73 -3.56 -4.47
N ALA A 142 -10.88 -4.30 -5.57
CA ALA A 142 -12.14 -4.44 -6.29
C ALA A 142 -13.20 -5.18 -5.45
N GLU A 143 -12.83 -6.31 -4.84
CA GLU A 143 -13.71 -7.15 -4.01
C GLU A 143 -14.27 -6.38 -2.81
N GLN A 144 -13.49 -5.44 -2.26
CA GLN A 144 -13.90 -4.58 -1.15
C GLN A 144 -14.51 -3.24 -1.60
N SER A 145 -15.02 -3.16 -2.83
CA SER A 145 -15.69 -1.95 -3.38
C SER A 145 -14.80 -0.69 -3.41
N GLY A 146 -13.47 -0.83 -3.42
CA GLY A 146 -12.54 0.29 -3.42
C GLY A 146 -12.67 1.18 -4.67
N PHE A 147 -12.93 0.62 -5.84
CA PHE A 147 -13.16 1.40 -7.06
C PHE A 147 -14.45 2.22 -7.01
N GLU A 148 -15.49 1.69 -6.37
CA GLU A 148 -16.75 2.41 -6.19
C GLU A 148 -16.59 3.56 -5.20
N LEU A 149 -15.84 3.34 -4.11
CA LEU A 149 -15.45 4.42 -3.19
C LEU A 149 -14.66 5.52 -3.91
N LEU A 150 -13.69 5.17 -4.76
CA LEU A 150 -12.96 6.15 -5.57
C LEU A 150 -13.90 6.97 -6.46
N ARG A 151 -14.79 6.30 -7.20
CA ARG A 151 -15.76 6.96 -8.08
C ARG A 151 -16.61 7.96 -7.30
N LEU A 152 -17.20 7.53 -6.19
CA LEU A 152 -18.00 8.37 -5.32
C LEU A 152 -17.19 9.54 -4.76
N GLY A 153 -15.96 9.31 -4.33
CA GLY A 153 -15.04 10.34 -3.86
C GLY A 153 -14.74 11.40 -4.92
N PHE A 154 -14.49 10.99 -6.16
CA PHE A 154 -14.26 11.94 -7.26
C PHE A 154 -15.48 12.80 -7.56
N GLU A 155 -16.67 12.22 -7.54
CA GLU A 155 -17.92 12.94 -7.78
C GLU A 155 -18.26 13.90 -6.63
N THR A 156 -18.13 13.43 -5.39
CA THR A 156 -18.64 14.16 -4.21
C THR A 156 -17.60 15.08 -3.55
N HIS A 157 -16.33 14.66 -3.52
CA HIS A 157 -15.27 15.37 -2.80
C HIS A 157 -14.39 16.22 -3.72
N PHE A 158 -14.13 15.75 -4.93
CA PHE A 158 -13.27 16.44 -5.89
C PHE A 158 -14.06 17.19 -6.97
N GLY A 159 -15.39 17.11 -6.97
CA GLY A 159 -16.27 17.82 -7.91
C GLY A 159 -16.04 17.42 -9.37
N LEU A 160 -15.56 16.20 -9.62
CA LEU A 160 -15.36 15.67 -10.96
C LEU A 160 -16.66 14.99 -11.41
N ASP A 161 -17.44 15.66 -12.26
CA ASP A 161 -18.63 15.06 -12.88
C ASP A 161 -18.26 13.81 -13.70
N GLY A 162 -18.83 12.66 -13.30
CA GLY A 162 -18.61 11.36 -13.95
C GLY A 162 -18.95 11.33 -15.45
N GLU A 163 -19.78 12.25 -15.94
CA GLU A 163 -20.15 12.35 -17.35
C GLU A 163 -18.99 12.77 -18.28
N LYS A 164 -17.92 13.38 -17.75
CA LYS A 164 -16.79 13.83 -18.58
C LYS A 164 -15.79 12.73 -18.95
N TRP A 165 -15.86 11.56 -18.32
CA TRP A 165 -14.87 10.47 -18.54
C TRP A 165 -15.31 9.40 -19.54
N VAL A 166 -16.62 9.25 -19.81
CA VAL A 166 -17.12 8.29 -20.82
C VAL A 166 -16.82 8.75 -22.26
N GLY A 167 -16.44 10.01 -22.46
CA GLY A 167 -16.26 10.63 -23.78
C GLY A 167 -14.89 10.55 -24.45
N LYS A 168 -13.94 9.72 -23.97
CA LYS A 168 -12.60 9.60 -24.63
C LYS A 168 -12.06 8.18 -24.82
N THR A 169 -12.83 7.15 -24.51
CA THR A 169 -12.53 5.79 -25.02
C THR A 169 -13.42 5.54 -26.22
N GLY A 170 -12.92 5.86 -27.42
CA GLY A 170 -13.55 5.51 -28.68
C GLY A 170 -13.62 4.00 -28.86
N LEU A 171 -14.63 3.38 -28.25
CA LEU A 171 -15.14 2.06 -28.60
C LEU A 171 -16.66 2.22 -28.77
N GLY A 172 -17.00 2.86 -29.88
CA GLY A 172 -18.25 2.66 -30.60
C GLY A 172 -17.96 1.83 -31.84
#